data_AF-A0A350PI96-F1
#
_entry.id   AF-A0A350PI96-F1
#
_cell.length_a   1.000
_cell.length_b   1.000
_cell.length_c   1.000
_cell.angle_alpha   90.00
_cell.angle_beta   90.00
_cell.angle_gamma   90.00
#
_symmetry.space_group_name_H-M   'P 1'
#
loop_
_entity.id
_entity.type
_entity.pdbx_description
1 polymer ?
#
loop_
_entity_poly.entity_id
_entity_poly.type
_entity_poly.pdbx_seq_one_letter_code
_entity_poly.pdbx_strand_id
1 'polypeptide(L)' 'MCRQHDESGVSGDGVVIEGVNFATGHTVIHWLTPAPRGSIAFFDAFDDFLKIHIKPHPTNKTIITFEDGEQAIYDGG' A
#
# COMPACT_ATOMS: atom_id res chain seq x y z
N MET A 1 -2.96 4.60 -0.16
CA MET A 1 -2.22 3.92 -1.25
C MET A 1 -3.21 3.44 -2.29
N CYS A 2 -2.92 3.80 -3.54
CA CYS A 2 -3.76 3.55 -4.70
C CYS A 2 -3.06 2.58 -5.66
N ARG A 3 -3.78 1.58 -6.17
CA ARG A 3 -3.31 0.70 -7.25
C ARG A 3 -4.01 1.08 -8.55
N GLN A 4 -3.23 1.28 -9.62
CA GLN A 4 -3.80 1.55 -10.94
C GLN A 4 -4.15 0.25 -11.69
N HIS A 5 -3.63 -0.89 -11.22
CA HIS A 5 -3.94 -2.21 -11.73
C HIS A 5 -3.89 -3.25 -10.60
N ASP A 6 -4.61 -4.36 -10.75
CA ASP A 6 -4.54 -5.50 -9.84
C ASP A 6 -4.24 -6.78 -10.64
N GLU A 7 -2.98 -7.17 -10.65
CA GLU A 7 -2.52 -8.38 -11.35
C GLU A 7 -3.11 -9.68 -10.79
N SER A 8 -3.52 -9.66 -9.52
CA SER A 8 -4.02 -10.85 -8.81
C SER A 8 -5.54 -10.99 -8.90
N GLY A 9 -6.25 -9.89 -9.13
CA GLY A 9 -7.71 -9.79 -9.02
C GLY A 9 -8.26 -9.95 -7.58
N VAL A 10 -7.40 -9.99 -6.56
CA VAL A 10 -7.78 -10.21 -5.16
C VAL A 10 -7.95 -8.90 -4.40
N SER A 11 -7.11 -7.91 -4.67
CA SER A 11 -6.97 -6.72 -3.83
C SER A 11 -7.81 -5.53 -4.31
N GLY A 12 -8.18 -5.54 -5.59
CA GLY A 12 -8.84 -4.42 -6.25
C GLY A 12 -7.88 -3.34 -6.72
N ASP A 13 -8.43 -2.42 -7.50
CA ASP A 13 -7.84 -1.19 -7.99
C ASP A 13 -8.40 0.04 -7.25
N GLY A 14 -7.82 1.21 -7.48
CA GLY A 14 -8.14 2.44 -6.75
C GLY A 14 -7.49 2.46 -5.36
N VAL A 15 -8.08 3.21 -4.43
CA VAL A 15 -7.57 3.33 -3.06
C VAL A 15 -7.93 2.06 -2.28
N VAL A 16 -6.93 1.22 -2.04
CA VAL A 16 -7.12 -0.10 -1.41
C VAL A 16 -6.49 -0.20 -0.02
N ILE A 17 -5.64 0.75 0.36
CA ILE A 17 -5.00 0.79 1.67
C ILE A 17 -4.95 2.22 2.20
N GLU A 18 -5.22 2.37 3.49
CA GLU A 18 -4.84 3.53 4.30
C GLU A 18 -3.83 3.10 5.38
N GLY A 19 -3.09 4.03 5.96
CA GLY A 19 -2.11 3.68 6.98
C GLY A 19 -1.35 4.87 7.54
N VAL A 20 -0.52 4.59 8.53
CA VAL A 20 0.34 5.56 9.21
C VAL A 20 1.73 4.96 9.43
N ASN A 21 2.75 5.79 9.24
CA ASN A 21 4.12 5.50 9.63
C ASN A 21 4.48 6.38 10.83
N PHE A 22 4.93 5.76 11.91
CA PHE A 22 5.33 6.46 13.13
C PHE A 22 6.77 6.95 13.02
N ALA A 23 7.13 7.99 13.78
CA ALA A 23 8.52 8.47 13.85
C ALA A 23 9.52 7.40 14.35
N THR A 24 9.03 6.30 14.94
CA THR A 24 9.83 5.14 15.34
C THR A 24 10.14 4.17 14.20
N GLY A 25 9.57 4.38 13.00
CA GLY A 25 9.69 3.52 11.83
C GLY A 25 8.58 2.48 11.67
N HIS A 26 7.86 2.17 12.77
CA HIS A 26 6.73 1.23 12.72
C HIS A 26 5.65 1.74 11.78
N THR A 27 5.05 0.82 11.03
CA THR A 27 3.98 1.13 10.08
C THR A 27 2.75 0.29 10.39
N VAL A 28 1.59 0.94 10.39
CA VAL A 28 0.29 0.28 10.46
C VAL A 28 -0.46 0.58 9.18
N ILE A 29 -1.00 -0.47 8.57
CA ILE A 29 -1.84 -0.35 7.37
C ILE A 29 -3.18 -1.03 7.59
N HIS A 30 -4.21 -0.49 6.94
CA HIS A 30 -5.55 -1.03 6.87
C HIS A 30 -5.90 -1.24 5.40
N TRP A 31 -6.15 -2.49 5.04
CA TRP A 31 -6.75 -2.86 3.76
C TRP A 31 -8.21 -2.47 3.76
N LEU A 32 -8.63 -1.66 2.79
CA LEU A 32 -10.02 -1.24 2.60
C LEU A 32 -10.86 -2.30 1.88
N THR A 33 -10.19 -3.27 1.25
CA THR A 33 -10.79 -4.39 0.53
C THR A 33 -10.49 -5.73 1.23
N PRO A 34 -11.43 -6.69 1.19
CA PRO A 34 -12.82 -6.55 0.75
C PRO A 34 -13.65 -5.71 1.75
N ALA A 35 -14.55 -4.88 1.21
CA ALA A 35 -15.52 -4.15 2.03
C ALA A 35 -16.51 -5.12 2.70
N PRO A 36 -17.04 -4.82 3.91
CA PRO A 36 -16.92 -3.56 4.66
C PRO A 36 -15.79 -3.55 5.70
N ARG A 37 -15.07 -4.66 5.88
CA ARG A 37 -13.98 -4.81 6.86
C ARG A 37 -12.85 -5.59 6.21
N GLY A 38 -11.83 -4.89 5.74
CA GLY A 38 -10.58 -5.55 5.39
C GLY A 38 -9.76 -5.88 6.63
N SER A 39 -8.44 -5.96 6.47
CA SER A 39 -7.52 -6.38 7.53
C SER A 39 -6.58 -5.26 7.94
N ILE A 40 -6.12 -5.30 9.19
CA ILE A 40 -5.09 -4.39 9.70
C ILE A 40 -3.81 -5.19 9.92
N ALA A 41 -2.68 -4.64 9.48
CA ALA A 41 -1.37 -5.25 9.66
C ALA A 41 -0.36 -4.25 10.24
N PHE A 42 0.57 -4.78 11.00
CA PHE A 42 1.64 -4.04 11.69
C PHE A 42 2.99 -4.49 11.12
N PHE A 43 3.87 -3.54 10.86
CA PHE A 43 5.23 -3.78 10.37
C PHE A 43 6.23 -2.99 11.21
N ASP A 44 7.40 -3.56 11.45
CA ASP A 44 8.49 -2.91 12.18
C ASP A 44 9.10 -1.76 11.38
N ALA A 45 9.09 -1.86 10.04
CA ALA A 45 9.53 -0.81 9.13
C ALA A 45 8.61 -0.67 7.93
N PHE A 46 8.50 0.55 7.40
CA PHE A 46 7.76 0.82 6.16
C PHE A 46 8.29 0.03 4.96
N ASP A 47 9.62 -0.16 4.87
CA ASP A 47 10.23 -0.91 3.78
C ASP A 47 9.84 -2.39 3.76
N ASP A 48 9.46 -2.97 4.91
CA ASP A 48 8.96 -4.35 4.95
C ASP A 48 7.59 -4.46 4.28
N PHE A 49 6.72 -3.48 4.51
CA PHE A 49 5.45 -3.36 3.77
C PHE A 49 5.72 -3.24 2.26
N LEU A 50 6.64 -2.35 1.85
CA LEU A 50 6.99 -2.16 0.43
C LEU A 50 7.51 -3.46 -0.20
N LYS A 51 8.43 -4.16 0.47
CA LYS A 51 9.06 -5.41 -0.01
C LYS A 51 8.06 -6.55 -0.22
N ILE A 52 7.00 -6.59 0.59
CA ILE A 52 6.04 -7.69 0.53
C ILE A 52 4.86 -7.36 -0.40
N HIS A 53 4.35 -6.12 -0.37
CA HIS A 53 3.04 -5.80 -0.97
C HIS A 53 3.09 -4.86 -2.18
N ILE A 54 4.25 -4.30 -2.50
CA ILE A 54 4.41 -3.34 -3.62
C ILE A 54 5.50 -3.81 -4.58
N LYS A 55 6.75 -3.92 -4.12
CA LYS A 55 7.90 -4.26 -4.97
C LYS A 55 7.75 -5.57 -5.75
N PRO A 56 7.12 -6.64 -5.22
CA PRO A 56 6.89 -7.87 -5.98
C PRO A 56 5.82 -7.77 -7.07
N HIS A 57 5.02 -6.70 -7.07
CA HIS A 57 3.88 -6.51 -7.97
C HIS A 57 4.02 -5.22 -8.80
N PRO A 58 5.08 -5.09 -9.61
CA PRO A 58 5.38 -3.84 -10.33
C PRO A 58 4.26 -3.44 -11.29
N THR A 59 3.51 -4.42 -11.84
CA THR A 59 2.45 -4.15 -12.80
C THR A 59 1.22 -3.46 -12.17
N ASN A 60 1.09 -3.49 -10.85
CA ASN A 60 0.01 -2.81 -10.12
C ASN A 60 0.11 -1.28 -10.21
N LYS A 61 1.28 -0.73 -10.61
CA LYS A 61 1.52 0.71 -10.77
C LYS A 61 1.05 1.49 -9.55
N THR A 62 1.64 1.15 -8.42
CA THR A 62 1.19 1.64 -7.11
C THR A 62 1.60 3.09 -6.90
N ILE A 63 0.70 3.88 -6.33
CA ILE A 63 0.94 5.27 -5.90
C ILE A 63 0.68 5.35 -4.39
N ILE A 64 1.67 5.80 -3.63
CA ILE A 64 1.52 6.14 -2.22
C ILE A 64 1.53 7.66 -2.11
N THR A 65 0.41 8.23 -1.68
CA THR A 65 0.28 9.66 -1.38
C THR A 65 0.38 9.86 0.12
N PHE A 66 1.31 10.72 0.55
CA PHE A 66 1.48 11.12 1.95
C PHE A 66 0.56 12.30 2.30
N GLU A 67 0.44 12.61 3.59
CA GLU A 67 -0.46 13.66 4.09
C GLU A 67 -0.14 15.05 3.52
N ASP A 68 1.14 15.34 3.28
CA ASP A 68 1.62 16.60 2.69
C ASP A 68 1.46 16.67 1.15
N GLY A 69 0.93 15.60 0.54
CA GLY A 69 0.74 15.50 -0.90
C GLY A 69 1.95 14.95 -1.66
N GLU A 70 3.07 14.63 -0.99
CA GLU A 70 4.18 13.91 -1.62
C GLU A 70 3.68 12.57 -2.17
N GLN A 71 4.16 12.18 -3.36
CA GLN A 71 3.81 10.91 -3.99
C GLN A 71 5.06 10.07 -4.27
N ALA A 72 5.04 8.83 -3.77
CA ALA A 72 5.95 7.79 -4.19
C ALA A 72 5.26 6.89 -5.24
N ILE A 73 5.83 6.84 -6.44
CA ILE A 73 5.30 6.08 -7.59
C ILE A 73 6.15 4.81 -7.78
N TYR A 74 5.47 3.68 -7.92
CA TYR A 74 6.07 2.35 -8.14
C TYR A 74 5.44 1.73 -9.39
N ASP A 75 6.08 1.92 -10.55
CA ASP A 75 5.57 1.52 -11.88
C ASP A 75 6.37 0.39 -12.55
N GLY A 76 7.41 -0.12 -11.89
CA GLY A 76 8.19 -1.27 -12.37
C GLY A 76 9.41 -0.94 -13.22
N GLY A 77 9.61 0.32 -13.61
CA GLY A 77 10.68 0.73 -14.53
C GLY A 77 10.43 0.35 -15.99
#